data_AF-A0A7L0QXN1-F1
#
_entry.id   AF-A0A7L0QXN1-F1
#
_cell.length_a   1.000
_cell.length_b   1.000
_cell.length_c   1.000
_cell.angle_alpha   90.00
_cell.angle_beta   90.00
_cell.angle_gamma   90.00
#
_symmetry.space_group_name_H-M   'P 1'
#
loop_
_entity.id
_entity.type
_entity.pdbx_description
1 polymer ?
#
loop_
_entity_poly.entity_id
_entity_poly.type
_entity_poly.pdbx_seq_one_letter_code
_entity_poly.pdbx_strand_id
1 'polypeptide(L)' 'IFTQNFLIFPISLFFTGKRHAPSVFLLPPPPEEISSSLPTLSLTCLARGFFPESIDVQWQKNPGAASRESQNPKNSPQTF' A
#
# COMPACT_ATOMS: atom_id res chain seq x y z
N ILE A 1 -15.71 18.38 13.82
CA ILE A 1 -16.21 17.12 14.44
C ILE A 1 -15.11 16.10 14.75
N PHE A 2 -13.84 16.31 14.37
CA PHE A 2 -12.74 15.54 14.99
C PHE A 2 -12.25 16.22 16.28
N THR A 3 -13.13 16.30 17.28
CA THR A 3 -12.70 16.41 18.68
C THR A 3 -12.42 15.00 19.17
N GLN A 4 -11.25 14.46 18.84
CA GLN A 4 -10.73 13.33 19.61
C GLN A 4 -9.79 13.92 20.66
N ASN A 5 -10.40 14.17 21.81
CA ASN A 5 -9.75 14.45 23.07
C ASN A 5 -8.52 13.56 23.20
N PHE A 6 -7.36 14.22 23.17
CA PHE A 6 -6.10 13.76 23.72
C PHE A 6 -6.34 13.38 25.20
N LEU A 7 -6.83 12.17 25.44
CA LEU A 7 -6.58 11.49 26.70
C LEU A 7 -5.08 11.17 26.70
N ILE A 8 -4.30 12.18 27.08
CA ILE A 8 -2.93 12.05 27.59
C ILE A 8 -3.03 11.33 28.94
N PHE A 9 -3.44 10.06 28.92
CA PHE A 9 -2.88 9.08 29.84
C PHE A 9 -1.55 8.64 29.21
N PRO A 10 -0.50 8.29 29.98
CA PRO A 10 0.82 8.06 29.42
C PRO A 10 0.81 6.76 28.60
N ILE A 11 0.39 6.83 27.34
CA ILE A 11 0.47 5.71 26.38
C ILE A 11 1.95 5.28 26.21
N SER A 12 2.89 6.15 26.58
CA SER A 12 4.31 5.83 26.73
C SER A 12 4.63 4.67 27.68
N LEU A 13 3.71 4.21 28.54
CA LEU A 13 3.94 3.15 29.52
C LEU A 13 3.48 1.74 29.09
N PHE A 14 2.84 1.55 27.93
CA PHE A 14 2.29 0.23 27.55
C PHE A 14 3.15 -0.60 26.58
N PHE A 15 4.22 -0.06 26.01
CA PHE A 15 5.11 -0.81 25.10
C PHE A 15 6.54 -0.89 25.63
N THR A 16 6.74 -1.53 26.79
CA THR A 16 8.07 -1.86 27.32
C THR A 16 8.70 -3.06 26.58
N GLY A 17 8.51 -3.17 25.26
CA GLY A 17 9.08 -4.21 24.42
C GLY A 17 10.15 -3.66 23.49
N LYS A 18 11.18 -4.47 23.21
CA LYS A 18 12.22 -4.10 22.22
C LYS A 18 11.57 -3.98 20.84
N ARG A 19 11.87 -2.91 20.10
CA ARG A 19 11.38 -2.74 18.73
C ARG A 19 12.04 -3.76 17.82
N HIS A 20 11.23 -4.42 17.01
CA HIS A 20 11.70 -5.38 16.01
C HIS A 20 11.16 -4.97 14.65
N ALA A 21 12.06 -4.89 13.66
CA ALA A 21 11.68 -4.58 12.30
C ALA A 21 10.88 -5.74 11.67
N PRO A 22 9.87 -5.46 10.84
CA PRO A 22 9.14 -6.51 10.14
C PRO A 22 10.02 -7.20 9.10
N SER A 23 9.84 -8.51 8.96
CA SER A 23 10.17 -9.20 7.72
C SER A 23 9.04 -8.96 6.72
N VAL A 24 9.36 -8.40 5.56
CA VAL A 24 8.38 -7.99 4.54
C VAL A 24 8.52 -8.89 3.31
N PHE A 25 7.39 -9.45 2.86
CA PHE A 25 7.30 -10.28 1.67
C PHE A 25 6.21 -9.72 0.74
N LEU A 26 6.55 -9.56 -0.54
CA LEU A 26 5.58 -9.23 -1.57
C LEU A 26 5.15 -10.52 -2.27
N LEU A 27 3.86 -10.81 -2.21
CA LEU A 27 3.28 -11.95 -2.90
C LEU A 27 2.76 -11.49 -4.25
N PRO A 28 3.04 -12.25 -5.33
CA PRO A 28 2.55 -11.94 -6.66
C PRO A 28 1.02 -12.09 -6.72
N PRO A 29 0.37 -11.51 -7.75
CA PRO A 29 -1.02 -11.82 -8.05
C PRO A 29 -1.18 -13.32 -8.30
N PRO A 30 -2.34 -13.90 -7.97
CA PRO A 30 -2.61 -15.30 -8.27
C PRO A 30 -2.57 -15.54 -9.79
N PRO A 31 -2.09 -16.72 -10.22
CA PRO A 31 -1.89 -17.01 -11.63
C PRO A 31 -3.18 -16.96 -12.45
N GLU A 32 -4.34 -17.17 -11.84
CA GLU A 32 -5.64 -17.06 -12.49
C GLU A 32 -5.96 -15.63 -12.93
N GLU A 33 -5.58 -14.62 -12.14
CA GLU A 33 -5.76 -13.20 -12.48
C GLU A 33 -4.86 -12.80 -13.65
N ILE A 34 -3.64 -13.34 -13.66
CA ILE A 34 -2.64 -13.08 -14.70
C ILE A 34 -3.05 -13.78 -15.99
N SER A 35 -3.44 -15.06 -15.91
CA SER A 35 -3.80 -15.89 -17.06
C SER A 35 -5.10 -15.44 -17.70
N SER A 36 -6.04 -14.91 -16.92
CA SER A 36 -7.29 -14.33 -17.42
C SER A 36 -7.11 -12.91 -17.96
N SER A 37 -5.88 -12.38 -17.97
CA SER A 37 -5.54 -11.03 -18.46
C SER A 37 -6.44 -9.96 -17.84
N LEU A 38 -6.66 -10.04 -16.52
CA LEU A 38 -7.53 -9.09 -15.85
C LEU A 38 -6.95 -7.67 -15.93
N PRO A 39 -7.82 -6.65 -16.06
CA PRO A 39 -7.39 -5.26 -16.14
C PRO A 39 -6.74 -4.75 -14.84
N THR A 40 -6.99 -5.44 -13.73
CA THR A 40 -6.50 -5.10 -12.40
C THR A 40 -5.94 -6.35 -11.73
N LEU A 41 -4.75 -6.23 -11.13
CA LEU A 41 -4.07 -7.31 -10.43
C LEU A 41 -3.99 -6.99 -8.94
N SER A 42 -4.16 -8.01 -8.11
CA SER A 42 -3.97 -7.90 -6.66
C SER A 42 -2.50 -8.11 -6.27
N LEU A 43 -1.97 -7.22 -5.44
CA LEU A 43 -0.65 -7.38 -4.80
C LEU A 43 -0.84 -7.48 -3.30
N THR A 44 -0.22 -8.49 -2.68
CA THR A 44 -0.33 -8.70 -1.23
C THR A 44 1.02 -8.45 -0.56
N CYS A 45 1.05 -7.58 0.46
CA CYS A 45 2.20 -7.35 1.30
C CYS A 45 2.01 -8.07 2.64
N LEU A 46 2.94 -8.97 2.97
CA LEU A 46 2.96 -9.69 4.24
C LEU A 46 4.10 -9.15 5.11
N ALA A 47 3.74 -8.43 6.17
CA ALA A 47 4.67 -8.00 7.22
C ALA A 47 4.52 -8.91 8.44
N ARG A 48 5.62 -9.48 8.94
CA ARG A 48 5.60 -10.38 10.12
C ARG A 48 6.81 -10.20 11.03
N GLY A 49 6.64 -10.60 12.31
CA GLY A 49 7.74 -10.62 13.28
C GLY A 49 8.18 -9.24 13.77
N PHE A 50 7.26 -8.27 13.80
CA PHE A 50 7.55 -6.90 14.22
C PHE A 50 6.92 -6.57 15.57
N PHE A 51 7.46 -5.54 16.22
CA PHE A 51 6.93 -4.97 17.45
C PHE A 51 7.22 -3.47 17.51
N PRO A 52 6.27 -2.60 17.94
CA PRO A 52 4.91 -2.92 18.38
C PRO A 52 3.98 -3.33 17.24
N GLU A 53 2.80 -3.88 17.55
CA GLU A 53 1.82 -4.32 16.53
C GLU A 53 1.22 -3.16 15.70
N SER A 54 1.35 -1.92 16.18
CA SER A 54 0.95 -0.73 15.44
C SER A 54 2.01 -0.33 14.41
N ILE A 55 1.76 -0.59 13.13
CA ILE A 55 2.61 -0.17 12.00
C ILE A 55 1.79 0.53 10.91
N ASP A 56 2.47 1.33 10.10
CA ASP A 56 1.91 1.96 8.90
C ASP A 56 2.52 1.35 7.64
N VAL A 57 1.70 1.14 6.60
CA VAL A 57 2.11 0.49 5.35
C VAL A 57 1.68 1.36 4.17
N GLN A 58 2.65 1.84 3.41
CA GLN A 58 2.41 2.69 2.25
C GLN A 58 2.88 2.03 0.95
N TRP A 59 2.02 2.06 -0.07
CA TRP A 59 2.37 1.65 -1.42
C TRP A 59 2.82 2.84 -2.24
N GLN A 60 3.91 2.67 -2.99
CA GLN A 60 4.44 3.69 -3.90
C GLN A 60 4.68 3.06 -5.27
N LYS A 61 4.14 3.67 -6.32
CA LYS A 61 4.47 3.31 -7.71
C LYS A 61 5.78 4.00 -8.05
N ASN A 62 6.73 3.25 -8.60
CA ASN A 62 7.98 3.85 -9.06
C ASN A 62 7.66 4.83 -10.21
N PRO A 63 7.97 6.14 -10.08
CA PRO A 63 7.64 7.14 -11.10
C PRO A 63 8.33 6.89 -12.45
N GLY A 64 9.43 6.14 -12.48
CA GLY A 64 10.12 5.76 -13.71
C GLY A 64 9.46 4.61 -14.49
N ALA A 65 8.55 3.86 -13.86
CA ALA A 65 7.75 2.81 -14.48
C ALA A 65 6.35 3.37 -14.76
N ALA A 66 6.30 4.45 -15.54
CA ALA A 66 5.06 4.82 -16.21
C ALA A 66 4.62 3.59 -17.00
N SER A 67 3.45 3.07 -16.64
CA SER A 67 2.68 2.21 -17.52
C SER A 67 2.72 2.87 -18.89
N ARG A 68 3.08 2.12 -19.93
CA ARG A 68 2.64 2.45 -21.28
C ARG A 68 1.12 2.44 -21.22
N GLU A 69 0.54 3.54 -20.76
CA GLU A 69 -0.84 3.89 -20.99
C GLU A 69 -0.99 3.74 -22.49
N SER A 70 -1.81 2.78 -22.91
CA SER A 70 -2.11 2.56 -24.32
C SER A 70 -2.45 3.92 -24.91
N GLN A 71 -1.54 4.50 -25.71
CA GLN A 71 -1.84 5.59 -26.61
C GLN A 71 -2.83 5.03 -27.62
N ASN A 72 -4.09 4.93 -27.21
CA ASN A 72 -5.21 4.78 -28.09
C ASN A 72 -5.33 6.12 -28.83
N PRO A 73 -5.10 6.17 -30.16
CA PRO A 73 -5.27 7.40 -30.91
C PRO A 73 -6.78 7.67 -31.06
N LYS A 74 -7.44 8.12 -30.00
CA LYS A 74 -8.81 8.64 -30.09
C LYS A 74 -8.78 10.15 -30.27
N ASN A 75 -8.50 10.52 -31.51
CA ASN A 75 -9.02 11.72 -32.16
C ASN A 75 -10.35 12.24 -31.59
N SER A 76 -10.33 13.41 -30.95
CA SER A 76 -11.47 14.33 -30.97
C SER A 76 -11.05 15.75 -30.60
N PRO A 77 -11.75 16.76 -31.15
CA PRO A 77 -11.16 18.07 -31.45
C PRO A 77 -11.01 18.92 -30.19
N GLN A 78 -9.92 19.69 -30.16
CA GLN A 78 -9.76 20.77 -29.20
C GLN A 78 -10.92 21.75 -29.36
N THR A 79 -11.61 22.05 -28.26
CA THR A 79 -12.62 23.10 -28.20
C THR A 79 -12.33 23.98 -26.99
N PHE A 80 -11.85 25.18 -27.31
CA PHE A 80 -11.60 26.41 -26.55
C PHE A 80 -10.89 26.34 -25.19
#